data_AF-A0A1I5XGC1-F1
#
_entry.id   AF-A0A1I5XGC1-F1
#
_cell.length_a   1.000
_cell.length_b   1.000
_cell.length_c   1.000
_cell.angle_alpha   90.00
_cell.angle_beta   90.00
_cell.angle_gamma   90.00
#
_symmetry.space_group_name_H-M   'P 1'
#
loop_
_entity.id
_entity.type
_entity.pdbx_description
1 polymer ?
#
loop_
_entity_poly.entity_id
_entity_poly.type
_entity_poly.pdbx_seq_one_letter_code
_entity_poly.pdbx_strand_id
1 'polypeptide(L)'
;SNLLGVNASIEAVKAGETGKGFSVVAQEVKALAEQSKQATAQVRGILGEIQKAMTRAVLLAEQGGKTVAAGYQRAQTSGEAIRSLSGSIETSSEMALQIAATSQQQLIGMDQVASAMANIRQASQDNVGGTRQVDLAARNLHQLGLKLKGLAARFKL
;
A
#
# COMPACT_ATOMS: atom_id res chain seq x y z
N SER A 1 -33.91 -41.84 -47.22
CA SER A 1 -34.16 -41.46 -48.62
C SER A 1 -33.35 -42.21 -49.67
N ASN A 2 -32.07 -42.56 -49.43
CA ASN A 2 -31.25 -43.31 -50.43
C ASN A 2 -31.87 -44.66 -50.85
N LEU A 3 -32.48 -45.40 -49.91
CA LEU A 3 -33.17 -46.68 -50.18
C LEU A 3 -34.44 -46.53 -51.05
N LEU A 4 -35.15 -45.38 -50.98
CA LEU A 4 -36.37 -45.13 -51.75
C LEU A 4 -36.05 -44.78 -53.21
N GLY A 5 -35.02 -43.97 -53.47
CA GLY A 5 -34.59 -43.63 -54.84
C GLY A 5 -33.98 -44.81 -55.61
N VAL A 6 -33.30 -45.73 -54.89
CA VAL A 6 -32.79 -46.98 -55.48
C VAL A 6 -33.92 -47.94 -55.83
N ASN A 7 -34.89 -48.15 -54.93
CA ASN A 7 -36.07 -48.99 -55.22
C ASN A 7 -36.93 -48.43 -56.36
N ALA A 8 -37.08 -47.10 -56.44
CA ALA A 8 -37.79 -46.44 -57.53
C ALA A 8 -37.07 -46.58 -58.89
N SER A 9 -35.73 -46.56 -58.90
CA SER A 9 -34.94 -46.78 -60.12
C SER A 9 -35.02 -48.24 -60.60
N ILE A 10 -35.04 -49.20 -59.66
CA ILE A 10 -35.18 -50.63 -59.96
C ILE A 10 -36.57 -50.92 -60.56
N GLU A 11 -37.64 -50.36 -59.97
CA GLU A 11 -39.01 -50.57 -60.47
C GLU A 11 -39.27 -49.83 -61.79
N ALA A 12 -38.59 -48.71 -62.05
CA ALA A 12 -38.63 -47.99 -63.32
C ALA A 12 -37.96 -48.75 -64.48
N VAL A 13 -36.84 -49.44 -64.23
CA VAL A 13 -36.18 -50.33 -65.22
C VAL A 13 -37.09 -51.52 -65.56
N LYS A 14 -37.83 -52.02 -64.58
CA LYS A 14 -38.76 -53.15 -64.72
C LYS A 14 -40.03 -52.80 -65.53
N ALA A 15 -40.38 -51.52 -65.62
CA ALA A 15 -41.57 -51.02 -66.33
C ALA A 15 -41.35 -50.69 -67.83
N GLY A 16 -40.12 -50.77 -68.37
CA GLY A 16 -39.86 -50.54 -69.80
C GLY A 16 -40.06 -49.08 -70.25
N GLU A 17 -40.67 -48.84 -71.43
CA GLU A 17 -40.80 -47.49 -72.01
C GLU A 17 -41.60 -46.49 -71.15
N THR A 18 -42.62 -46.95 -70.44
CA THR A 18 -43.43 -46.15 -69.51
C THR A 18 -42.67 -45.76 -68.24
N GLY A 19 -41.56 -46.42 -67.91
CA GLY A 19 -40.74 -46.17 -66.73
C GLY A 19 -39.67 -45.09 -66.89
N LYS A 20 -39.39 -44.62 -68.11
CA LYS A 20 -38.31 -43.63 -68.39
C LYS A 20 -38.48 -42.33 -67.59
N GLY A 21 -39.70 -41.81 -67.49
CA GLY A 21 -39.99 -40.60 -66.69
C GLY A 21 -39.77 -40.82 -65.18
N PHE A 22 -40.16 -41.98 -64.65
CA PHE A 22 -39.93 -42.35 -63.25
C PHE A 22 -38.44 -42.56 -62.93
N SER A 23 -37.65 -43.07 -63.88
CA SER A 23 -36.19 -43.24 -63.72
C SER A 23 -35.47 -41.89 -63.55
N VAL A 24 -35.89 -40.85 -64.29
CA VAL A 24 -35.29 -39.50 -64.17
C VAL A 24 -35.64 -38.88 -62.82
N VAL A 25 -36.90 -38.97 -62.40
CA VAL A 25 -37.34 -38.49 -61.09
C VAL A 25 -36.62 -39.23 -59.95
N ALA A 26 -36.42 -40.55 -60.08
CA ALA A 26 -35.69 -41.33 -59.08
C ALA A 26 -34.21 -40.94 -58.96
N GLN A 27 -33.54 -40.62 -60.07
CA GLN A 27 -32.18 -40.07 -60.06
C GLN A 27 -32.12 -38.69 -59.40
N GLU A 28 -33.08 -37.81 -59.70
CA GLU A 28 -33.13 -36.46 -59.12
C GLU A 28 -33.36 -36.51 -57.60
N VAL A 29 -34.27 -37.38 -57.14
CA VAL A 29 -34.51 -37.63 -55.72
C VAL A 29 -33.27 -38.19 -55.02
N LYS A 30 -32.50 -39.06 -55.69
CA LYS A 30 -31.24 -39.59 -55.16
C LYS A 30 -30.17 -38.49 -55.06
N ALA A 31 -30.06 -37.63 -56.07
CA ALA A 31 -29.12 -36.51 -56.07
C ALA A 31 -29.45 -35.51 -54.94
N LEU A 32 -30.72 -35.11 -54.81
CA LEU A 32 -31.20 -34.25 -53.72
C LEU A 32 -30.98 -34.88 -52.34
N ALA A 33 -31.18 -36.19 -52.20
CA ALA A 33 -30.95 -36.90 -50.94
C ALA A 33 -29.47 -36.92 -50.55
N GLU A 34 -28.55 -37.09 -51.50
CA GLU A 34 -27.11 -37.05 -51.21
C GLU A 34 -26.64 -35.62 -50.90
N GLN A 35 -27.18 -34.62 -51.61
CA GLN A 35 -26.91 -33.21 -51.35
C GLN A 35 -27.41 -32.79 -49.95
N SER A 36 -28.62 -33.24 -49.56
CA SER A 36 -29.17 -33.05 -48.22
C SER A 36 -28.32 -33.73 -47.14
N LYS A 37 -27.81 -34.92 -47.40
CA LYS A 37 -26.89 -35.64 -46.50
C LYS A 37 -25.55 -34.89 -46.34
N GLN A 38 -24.97 -34.37 -47.42
CA GLN A 38 -23.75 -33.54 -47.34
C GLN A 38 -23.99 -32.25 -46.55
N ALA A 39 -25.08 -31.55 -46.82
CA ALA A 39 -25.44 -30.34 -46.07
C ALA A 39 -25.60 -30.65 -44.56
N THR A 40 -26.27 -31.76 -44.23
CA THR A 40 -26.43 -32.20 -42.83
C THR A 40 -25.08 -32.52 -42.17
N ALA A 41 -24.14 -33.11 -42.91
CA ALA A 41 -22.78 -33.37 -42.42
C ALA A 41 -22.00 -32.06 -42.16
N GLN A 42 -22.11 -31.07 -43.05
CA GLN A 42 -21.53 -29.74 -42.84
C GLN A 42 -22.11 -29.05 -41.60
N VAL A 43 -23.44 -29.05 -41.45
CA VAL A 43 -24.12 -28.48 -40.29
C VAL A 43 -23.64 -29.15 -39.00
N ARG A 44 -23.49 -30.48 -38.99
CA ARG A 44 -22.94 -31.21 -37.84
C ARG A 44 -21.50 -30.80 -37.52
N GLY A 45 -20.68 -30.55 -38.53
CA GLY A 45 -19.32 -30.01 -38.37
C GLY A 45 -19.31 -28.63 -37.71
N ILE A 46 -20.11 -27.70 -38.25
CA ILE A 46 -20.26 -26.34 -37.72
C ILE A 46 -20.74 -26.37 -36.27
N LEU A 47 -21.76 -27.18 -35.96
CA LEU A 47 -22.26 -27.34 -34.58
C LEU A 47 -21.17 -27.86 -33.64
N GLY A 48 -20.33 -28.80 -34.09
CA GLY A 48 -19.19 -29.28 -33.32
C GLY A 48 -18.15 -28.21 -33.03
N GLU A 49 -17.88 -27.32 -33.99
CA GLU A 49 -16.97 -26.19 -33.78
C GLU A 49 -17.56 -25.14 -32.82
N ILE A 50 -18.85 -24.82 -32.97
CA ILE A 50 -19.58 -23.93 -32.05
C ILE A 50 -19.52 -24.48 -30.63
N GLN A 51 -19.75 -25.79 -30.46
CA GLN A 51 -19.74 -26.42 -29.14
C GLN A 51 -18.34 -26.34 -28.51
N LYS A 52 -17.27 -26.60 -29.27
CA LYS A 52 -15.89 -26.41 -28.81
C LYS A 52 -15.58 -24.95 -28.45
N ALA A 53 -16.06 -24.00 -29.25
CA ALA A 53 -15.87 -22.57 -28.98
C ALA A 53 -16.59 -22.15 -27.69
N MET A 54 -17.82 -22.61 -27.47
CA MET A 54 -18.58 -22.38 -26.25
C MET A 54 -17.87 -22.95 -25.01
N THR A 55 -17.36 -24.18 -25.06
CA THR A 55 -16.61 -24.76 -23.93
C THR A 55 -15.37 -23.92 -23.59
N ARG A 56 -14.65 -23.44 -24.60
CA ARG A 56 -13.50 -22.54 -24.39
C ARG A 56 -13.92 -21.20 -23.79
N ALA A 57 -15.02 -20.62 -24.25
CA ALA A 57 -15.53 -19.36 -23.73
C ALA A 57 -15.92 -19.48 -22.24
N VAL A 58 -16.55 -20.59 -21.84
CA VAL A 58 -16.89 -20.87 -20.43
C VAL A 58 -15.63 -20.98 -19.59
N LEU A 59 -14.62 -21.76 -20.01
CA LEU A 59 -13.34 -21.87 -19.30
C LEU A 59 -12.63 -20.53 -19.13
N LEU A 60 -12.63 -19.69 -20.17
CA LEU A 60 -12.07 -18.35 -20.10
C LEU A 60 -12.85 -17.44 -19.15
N ALA A 61 -14.18 -17.53 -19.13
CA ALA A 61 -15.02 -16.78 -18.22
C ALA A 61 -14.77 -17.19 -16.75
N GLU A 62 -14.65 -18.49 -16.47
CA GLU A 62 -14.30 -19.00 -15.13
C GLU A 62 -12.93 -18.51 -14.68
N GLN A 63 -11.93 -18.57 -15.56
CA GLN A 63 -10.58 -18.08 -15.27
C GLN A 63 -10.56 -16.55 -15.07
N GLY A 64 -11.33 -15.82 -15.87
CA GLY A 64 -11.56 -14.39 -15.70
C GLY A 64 -12.16 -14.06 -14.34
N GLY A 65 -13.18 -14.81 -13.91
CA GLY A 65 -13.80 -14.69 -12.60
C GLY A 65 -12.81 -14.88 -11.45
N LYS A 66 -11.95 -15.90 -11.51
CA LYS A 66 -10.87 -16.11 -10.52
C LYS A 66 -9.88 -14.95 -10.48
N THR A 67 -9.51 -14.43 -11.64
CA THR A 67 -8.57 -13.30 -11.75
C THR A 67 -9.15 -12.03 -11.15
N VAL A 68 -10.43 -11.75 -11.42
CA VAL A 68 -11.15 -10.61 -10.83
C VAL A 68 -11.25 -10.75 -9.31
N ALA A 69 -11.58 -11.94 -8.80
CA ALA A 69 -11.64 -12.20 -7.36
C ALA A 69 -10.29 -11.97 -6.66
N ALA A 70 -9.19 -12.45 -7.26
CA ALA A 70 -7.85 -12.21 -6.75
C ALA A 70 -7.47 -10.72 -6.81
N GLY A 71 -7.84 -10.02 -7.88
CA GLY A 71 -7.65 -8.57 -8.02
C GLY A 71 -8.41 -7.78 -6.95
N TYR A 72 -9.65 -8.18 -6.66
CA TYR A 72 -10.47 -7.58 -5.61
C TYR A 72 -9.83 -7.74 -4.23
N GLN A 73 -9.36 -8.95 -3.87
CA GLN A 73 -8.65 -9.16 -2.60
C GLN A 73 -7.40 -8.29 -2.48
N ARG A 74 -6.58 -8.21 -3.54
CA ARG A 74 -5.38 -7.35 -3.53
C ARG A 74 -5.75 -5.88 -3.36
N ALA A 75 -6.78 -5.41 -4.05
CA ALA A 75 -7.26 -4.03 -3.91
C ALA A 75 -7.73 -3.74 -2.48
N GLN A 76 -8.42 -4.69 -1.84
CA GLN A 76 -8.84 -4.57 -0.45
C GLN A 76 -7.65 -4.46 0.51
N THR A 77 -6.66 -5.36 0.40
CA THR A 77 -5.45 -5.33 1.23
C THR A 77 -4.66 -4.03 1.04
N SER A 78 -4.51 -3.56 -0.20
CA SER A 78 -3.90 -2.25 -0.48
C SER A 78 -4.68 -1.11 0.17
N GLY A 79 -6.01 -1.15 0.13
CA GLY A 79 -6.86 -0.15 0.79
C GLY A 79 -6.70 -0.12 2.30
N GLU A 80 -6.55 -1.29 2.94
CA GLU A 80 -6.27 -1.40 4.37
C GLU A 80 -4.89 -0.85 4.73
N ALA A 81 -3.86 -1.17 3.94
CA ALA A 81 -2.51 -0.65 4.12
C ALA A 81 -2.46 0.89 4.00
N ILE A 82 -3.17 1.45 3.00
CA ILE A 82 -3.27 2.91 2.82
C ILE A 82 -3.96 3.56 4.02
N ARG A 83 -5.04 2.97 4.55
CA ARG A 83 -5.71 3.50 5.76
C ARG A 83 -4.79 3.49 6.98
N SER A 84 -4.02 2.42 7.17
CA SER A 84 -3.06 2.32 8.27
C SER A 84 -1.92 3.35 8.12
N LEU A 85 -1.44 3.57 6.89
CA LEU A 85 -0.45 4.60 6.59
C LEU A 85 -0.98 6.00 6.91
N SER A 86 -2.20 6.31 6.50
CA SER A 86 -2.83 7.61 6.80
C SER A 86 -2.92 7.86 8.31
N GLY A 87 -3.35 6.87 9.10
CA GLY A 87 -3.37 7.00 10.56
C GLY A 87 -1.98 7.22 11.16
N SER A 88 -0.96 6.54 10.64
CA SER A 88 0.43 6.73 11.08
C SER A 88 0.96 8.13 10.76
N ILE A 89 0.56 8.71 9.63
CA ILE A 89 0.90 10.08 9.24
C ILE A 89 0.23 11.09 10.16
N GLU A 90 -1.03 10.89 10.52
CA GLU A 90 -1.77 11.75 11.44
C GLU A 90 -1.10 11.78 12.83
N THR A 91 -0.80 10.60 13.40
CA THR A 91 -0.05 10.50 14.67
C THR A 91 1.33 11.15 14.57
N SER A 92 2.04 10.99 13.45
CA SER A 92 3.35 11.63 13.24
C SER A 92 3.25 13.16 13.21
N SER A 93 2.19 13.69 12.61
CA SER A 93 1.92 15.13 12.58
C SER A 93 1.62 15.66 13.99
N GLU A 94 0.81 14.96 14.77
CA GLU A 94 0.53 15.33 16.17
C GLU A 94 1.81 15.34 17.01
N MET A 95 2.65 14.31 16.87
CA MET A 95 3.94 14.27 17.56
C MET A 95 4.86 15.43 17.17
N ALA A 96 4.91 15.79 15.88
CA ALA A 96 5.70 16.91 15.41
C ALA A 96 5.24 18.24 16.05
N LEU A 97 3.93 18.46 16.17
CA LEU A 97 3.38 19.62 16.87
C LEU A 97 3.74 19.63 18.36
N GLN A 98 3.69 18.47 19.02
CA GLN A 98 4.07 18.34 20.43
C GLN A 98 5.57 18.60 20.65
N ILE A 99 6.43 18.13 19.74
CA ILE A 99 7.87 18.41 19.77
C ILE A 99 8.12 19.91 19.62
N ALA A 100 7.44 20.57 18.69
CA ALA A 100 7.56 22.02 18.49
C ALA A 100 7.15 22.79 19.75
N ALA A 101 6.01 22.44 20.35
CA ALA A 101 5.54 23.07 21.59
C ALA A 101 6.53 22.87 22.75
N THR A 102 7.05 21.65 22.90
CA THR A 102 8.02 21.32 23.96
C THR A 102 9.35 22.03 23.73
N SER A 103 9.79 22.16 22.49
CA SER A 103 11.00 22.93 22.12
C SER A 103 10.84 24.40 22.49
N GLN A 104 9.65 24.99 22.28
CA GLN A 104 9.36 26.35 22.69
C GLN A 104 9.41 26.52 24.22
N GLN A 105 8.86 25.57 24.98
CA GLN A 105 8.99 25.57 26.45
C GLN A 105 10.44 25.41 26.90
N GLN A 106 11.23 24.60 26.21
CA GLN A 106 12.64 24.41 26.51
C GLN A 106 13.42 25.72 26.34
N LEU A 107 13.14 26.51 25.30
CA LEU A 107 13.75 27.83 25.12
C LEU A 107 13.45 28.77 26.31
N ILE A 108 12.20 28.79 26.78
CA ILE A 108 11.81 29.57 27.96
C ILE A 108 12.59 29.10 29.20
N GLY A 109 12.74 27.77 29.37
CA GLY A 109 13.56 27.20 30.44
C GLY A 109 15.03 27.59 30.33
N MET A 110 15.59 27.66 29.13
CA MET A 110 16.97 28.09 28.90
C MET A 110 17.18 29.56 29.27
N ASP A 111 16.21 30.44 28.99
CA ASP A 111 16.27 31.85 29.42
C ASP A 111 16.29 31.98 30.95
N GLN A 112 15.50 31.16 31.66
CA GLN A 112 15.51 31.10 33.11
C GLN A 112 16.87 30.63 33.66
N VAL A 113 17.46 29.60 33.04
CA VAL A 113 18.80 29.11 33.38
C VAL A 113 19.85 30.20 33.15
N ALA A 114 19.80 30.91 32.03
CA ALA A 114 20.71 32.01 31.74
C ALA A 114 20.62 33.12 32.79
N SER A 115 19.40 33.48 33.21
CA SER A 115 19.15 34.45 34.28
C SER A 115 19.72 33.98 35.62
N ALA A 116 19.49 32.73 35.99
CA ALA A 116 20.05 32.14 37.21
C ALA A 116 21.59 32.16 37.20
N MET A 117 22.21 31.86 36.07
CA MET A 117 23.66 31.92 35.90
C MET A 117 24.21 33.35 36.02
N ALA A 118 23.49 34.35 35.51
CA ALA A 118 23.85 35.75 35.70
C ALA A 118 23.82 36.16 37.19
N ASN A 119 22.80 35.73 37.93
CA ASN A 119 22.68 35.98 39.36
C ASN A 119 23.81 35.30 40.15
N ILE A 120 24.16 34.05 39.82
CA ILE A 120 25.29 33.33 40.44
C ILE A 120 26.60 34.06 40.19
N ARG A 121 26.81 34.56 38.96
CA ARG A 121 27.99 35.35 38.62
C ARG A 121 28.07 36.63 39.46
N GLN A 122 26.97 37.35 39.62
CA GLN A 122 26.93 38.56 40.44
C GLN A 122 27.25 38.24 41.90
N ALA A 123 26.58 37.24 42.50
CA ALA A 123 26.84 36.82 43.87
C ALA A 123 28.31 36.40 44.09
N SER A 124 28.92 35.74 43.09
CA SER A 124 30.33 35.36 43.13
C SER A 124 31.25 36.59 43.13
N GLN A 125 30.93 37.63 42.35
CA GLN A 125 31.68 38.89 42.35
C GLN A 125 31.57 39.62 43.69
N ASP A 126 30.36 39.66 44.26
CA ASP A 126 30.11 40.26 45.58
C ASP A 126 30.89 39.52 46.67
N ASN A 127 30.93 38.18 46.62
CA ASN A 127 31.68 37.36 47.56
C ASN A 127 33.20 37.59 47.49
N VAL A 128 33.76 37.79 46.28
CA VAL A 128 35.16 38.19 46.12
C VAL A 128 35.42 39.57 46.75
N GLY A 129 34.49 40.52 46.57
CA GLY A 129 34.53 41.82 47.21
C GLY A 129 34.53 41.73 48.75
N GLY A 130 33.59 40.96 49.31
CA GLY A 130 33.49 40.71 50.74
C GLY A 130 34.74 40.03 51.31
N THR A 131 35.29 39.04 50.60
CA THR A 131 36.53 38.37 51.00
C THR A 131 37.71 39.35 51.07
N ARG A 132 37.82 40.29 50.12
CA ARG A 132 38.85 41.34 50.17
C ARG A 132 38.67 42.27 51.37
N GLN A 133 37.44 42.63 51.72
CA GLN A 133 37.16 43.43 52.91
C GLN A 133 37.54 42.70 54.20
N VAL A 134 37.24 41.40 54.28
CA VAL A 134 37.65 40.55 55.41
C VAL A 134 39.18 40.46 55.52
N ASP A 135 39.90 40.29 54.41
CA ASP A 135 41.37 40.30 54.40
C ASP A 135 41.94 41.62 54.94
N LEU A 136 41.41 42.77 54.49
CA LEU A 136 41.81 44.09 54.99
C LEU A 136 41.54 44.25 56.49
N ALA A 137 40.36 43.83 56.96
CA ALA A 137 40.01 43.88 58.37
C ALA A 137 40.95 43.02 59.22
N ALA A 138 41.27 41.80 58.76
CA ALA A 138 42.22 40.91 59.44
C ALA A 138 43.62 41.52 59.54
N ARG A 139 44.12 42.15 58.46
CA ARG A 139 45.41 42.87 58.47
C ARG A 139 45.41 44.04 59.45
N ASN A 140 44.34 44.83 59.47
CA ASN A 140 44.20 45.95 60.40
C ASN A 140 44.17 45.48 61.86
N LEU A 141 43.42 44.41 62.17
CA LEU A 141 43.41 43.80 63.50
C LEU A 141 44.79 43.27 63.90
N HIS A 142 45.51 42.65 62.97
CA HIS A 142 46.88 42.19 63.20
C HIS A 142 47.82 43.34 63.55
N GLN A 143 47.78 44.44 62.77
CA GLN A 143 48.57 45.64 63.04
C GLN A 143 48.23 46.28 64.40
N LEU A 144 46.94 46.35 64.75
CA LEU A 144 46.52 46.86 66.04
C LEU A 144 47.04 45.97 67.19
N GLY A 145 46.96 44.65 67.03
CA GLY A 145 47.54 43.69 67.98
C GLY A 145 49.04 43.90 68.19
N LEU A 146 49.81 44.12 67.12
CA LEU A 146 51.24 44.43 67.22
C LEU A 146 51.51 45.75 67.96
N LYS A 147 50.72 46.81 67.69
CA LYS A 147 50.82 48.10 68.39
C LYS A 147 50.54 47.96 69.88
N LEU A 148 49.47 47.25 70.25
CA LEU A 148 49.12 47.00 71.65
C LEU A 148 50.21 46.20 72.37
N LYS A 149 50.77 45.17 71.73
CA LYS A 149 51.92 44.41 72.26
C LYS A 149 53.13 45.32 72.51
N GLY A 150 53.42 46.23 71.58
CA GLY A 150 54.52 47.20 71.73
C GLY A 150 54.31 48.18 72.89
N LEU A 151 53.09 48.70 73.05
CA LEU A 151 52.74 49.58 74.18
C LEU A 151 52.86 48.85 75.52
N ALA A 152 52.33 47.63 75.63
CA ALA A 152 52.42 46.83 76.84
C ALA A 152 53.88 46.51 77.23
N ALA A 153 54.78 46.32 76.27
CA ALA A 153 56.20 46.11 76.52
C ALA A 153 56.88 47.37 77.10
N ARG A 154 56.45 48.58 76.71
CA ARG A 154 57.00 49.85 77.24
C ARG A 154 56.59 50.12 78.68
N PHE A 155 55.40 49.68 79.11
CA PHE A 155 54.94 49.80 80.50
C PHE A 155 55.54 48.75 81.45
N LYS A 156 56.28 47.76 80.92
CA LYS A 156 56.97 46.72 81.70
C LYS A 156 58.41 47.10 82.10
N LEU A 157 58.86 48.31 81.73
CA LEU A 157 60.09 48.98 82.19
C LEU A 157 59.72 50.01 83.26
#